data_AF-A0AAX2MC82-F1
#
_entry.id   AF-A0AAX2MC82-F1
#
_cell.length_a   1.000
_cell.length_b   1.000
_cell.length_c   1.000
_cell.angle_alpha   90.00
_cell.angle_beta   90.00
_cell.angle_gamma   90.00
#
_symmetry.space_group_name_H-M   'P 1'
#
loop_
_entity.id
_entity.type
_entity.pdbx_description
1 polymer ?
#
loop_
_entity_poly.entity_id
_entity_poly.type
_entity_poly.pdbx_seq_one_letter_code
_entity_poly.pdbx_strand_id
1 'polypeptide(L)'
;MRWPILCLLLLPLAAGAADLRQRQCFPSQALRVCLWQDARLAALKDGGFGGGEGDEWKPALAPAELRIYDSQGGQLSRLRVGRLSMIERTRLGDGGKPVFLLKEDHSAGFGSYSGVEARPFTVSARGIRFAQPQGGDPAQPFAMASALKSGWKEARDGFLLVSCAPDFPAKGEWDGETFRVSYRRLKLQDGQWRLTERSARGFWENEGDFPAERLFPK
;
A
#
# COMPACT_ATOMS: atom_id res chain seq x y z
N MET A 1 -44.50 46.38 12.81
CA MET A 1 -43.32 45.58 13.20
C MET A 1 -42.60 45.15 11.93
N ARG A 2 -41.42 45.70 11.64
CA ARG A 2 -40.61 45.41 10.45
C ARG A 2 -39.33 44.72 10.92
N TRP A 3 -39.12 43.49 10.48
CA TRP A 3 -37.89 42.73 10.73
C TRP A 3 -36.91 42.97 9.58
N PRO A 4 -35.61 43.24 9.82
CA PRO A 4 -34.63 43.28 8.75
C PRO A 4 -34.06 41.88 8.52
N ILE A 5 -33.97 41.49 7.24
CA ILE A 5 -33.28 40.30 6.77
C ILE A 5 -31.79 40.60 6.80
N LEU A 6 -31.05 39.91 7.66
CA LEU A 6 -29.59 39.95 7.71
C LEU A 6 -29.06 39.03 6.59
N CYS A 7 -28.62 39.60 5.47
CA CYS A 7 -27.86 38.88 4.45
C CYS A 7 -26.45 38.58 4.99
N LEU A 8 -26.24 37.36 5.50
CA LEU A 8 -24.91 36.82 5.74
C LEU A 8 -24.23 36.54 4.39
N LEU A 9 -23.29 37.42 4.03
CA LEU A 9 -22.31 37.18 2.98
C LEU A 9 -21.36 36.07 3.44
N LEU A 10 -21.58 34.86 2.92
CA LEU A 10 -20.62 33.76 3.00
C LEU A 10 -19.41 34.12 2.12
N LEU A 11 -18.33 34.56 2.74
CA LEU A 11 -17.01 34.59 2.12
C LEU A 11 -16.58 33.14 1.80
N PRO A 12 -16.16 32.83 0.56
CA PRO A 12 -15.62 31.52 0.26
C PRO A 12 -14.29 31.39 0.99
N LEU A 13 -14.23 30.47 1.97
CA LEU A 13 -12.98 29.88 2.43
C LEU A 13 -12.28 29.32 1.18
N ALA A 14 -11.23 30.01 0.74
CA ALA A 14 -10.30 29.47 -0.23
C ALA A 14 -9.57 28.29 0.44
N ALA A 15 -10.22 27.12 0.42
CA ALA A 15 -9.55 25.87 0.64
C ALA A 15 -8.50 25.77 -0.47
N GLY A 16 -7.23 25.97 -0.12
CA GLY A 16 -6.12 25.78 -1.04
C GLY A 16 -6.26 24.41 -1.68
N ALA A 17 -6.65 24.37 -2.95
CA ALA A 17 -6.80 23.14 -3.68
C ALA A 17 -5.42 22.48 -3.68
N ALA A 18 -5.31 21.30 -3.07
CA ALA A 18 -4.07 20.55 -3.07
C ALA A 18 -3.58 20.38 -4.51
N ASP A 19 -2.40 20.91 -4.84
CA ASP A 19 -1.79 20.74 -6.16
C ASP A 19 -1.26 19.31 -6.27
N LEU A 20 -2.14 18.39 -6.64
CA LEU A 20 -1.79 17.02 -6.95
C LEU A 20 -1.21 16.95 -8.36
N ARG A 21 -0.01 16.40 -8.50
CA ARG A 21 0.68 16.17 -9.77
C ARG A 21 0.77 14.68 -10.08
N GLN A 22 0.59 14.33 -11.35
CA GLN A 22 0.80 12.98 -11.81
C GLN A 22 2.29 12.62 -11.66
N ARG A 23 2.60 11.60 -10.85
CA ARG A 23 3.98 11.15 -10.59
C ARG A 23 4.34 9.87 -11.32
N GLN A 24 3.38 8.95 -11.42
CA GLN A 24 3.56 7.69 -12.13
C GLN A 24 2.33 7.44 -12.98
N CYS A 25 2.51 6.90 -14.17
CA CYS A 25 1.39 6.38 -14.93
C CYS A 25 1.79 5.20 -15.80
N PHE A 26 1.01 4.13 -15.73
CA PHE A 26 1.27 2.88 -16.43
C PHE A 26 0.10 2.53 -17.36
N PRO A 27 0.38 2.00 -18.56
CA PRO A 27 -0.66 1.43 -19.41
C PRO A 27 -1.14 0.09 -18.83
N SER A 28 -2.43 -0.17 -18.96
CA SER A 28 -3.06 -1.45 -18.62
C SER A 28 -4.16 -1.76 -19.63
N GLN A 29 -3.81 -2.49 -20.69
CA GLN A 29 -4.70 -2.72 -21.84
C GLN A 29 -5.19 -1.37 -22.42
N ALA A 30 -6.50 -1.15 -22.53
CA ALA A 30 -7.09 0.11 -22.97
C ALA A 30 -7.20 1.18 -21.87
N LEU A 31 -6.64 0.93 -20.69
CA LEU A 31 -6.71 1.82 -19.53
C LEU A 31 -5.35 2.39 -19.17
N ARG A 32 -5.37 3.45 -18.37
CA ARG A 32 -4.18 4.03 -17.72
C ARG A 32 -4.36 4.07 -16.21
N VAL A 33 -3.33 3.66 -15.49
CA VAL A 33 -3.27 3.65 -14.02
C VAL A 33 -2.26 4.71 -13.60
N CYS A 34 -2.73 5.84 -13.05
CA CYS A 34 -1.85 6.93 -12.69
C CYS A 34 -1.89 7.24 -11.19
N LEU A 35 -0.71 7.43 -10.59
CA LEU A 35 -0.54 7.95 -9.23
C LEU A 35 -0.40 9.47 -9.26
N TRP A 36 -1.17 10.15 -8.43
CA TRP A 36 -1.14 11.58 -8.23
C TRP A 36 -0.74 11.89 -6.80
N GLN A 37 0.23 12.77 -6.60
CA GLN A 37 0.77 13.09 -5.28
C GLN A 37 0.94 14.60 -5.14
N ASP A 38 0.94 15.08 -3.91
CA ASP A 38 1.18 16.49 -3.58
C ASP A 38 2.50 16.97 -4.25
N ALA A 39 2.43 18.08 -4.97
CA ALA A 39 3.58 18.66 -5.68
C ALA A 39 4.77 18.89 -4.73
N ARG A 40 4.49 19.22 -3.46
CA ARG A 40 5.47 19.54 -2.41
C ARG A 40 6.31 18.33 -1.99
N LEU A 41 5.84 17.10 -2.23
CA LEU A 41 6.62 15.89 -1.93
C LEU A 41 7.94 15.79 -2.71
N ALA A 42 8.03 16.41 -3.89
CA ALA A 42 9.29 16.44 -4.63
C ALA A 42 10.35 17.31 -3.92
N ALA A 43 9.94 18.45 -3.36
CA ALA A 43 10.84 19.37 -2.66
C ALA A 43 11.38 18.80 -1.34
N LEU A 44 10.66 17.84 -0.73
CA LEU A 44 11.09 17.17 0.50
C LEU A 44 12.19 16.12 0.27
N LYS A 45 12.45 15.70 -0.98
CA LYS A 45 13.54 14.74 -1.27
C LYS A 45 14.93 15.37 -1.20
N ASP A 46 15.01 16.70 -1.33
CA ASP A 46 16.28 17.44 -1.41
C ASP A 46 16.64 18.18 -0.11
N GLY A 47 15.80 18.11 0.93
CA GLY A 47 16.02 18.76 2.23
C GLY A 47 15.65 17.83 3.36
N GLY A 48 16.66 17.45 4.17
CA GLY A 48 16.49 16.55 5.30
C GLY A 48 15.44 17.02 6.30
N PHE A 49 14.97 16.07 7.13
CA PHE A 49 14.10 16.33 8.27
C PHE A 49 14.82 17.22 9.31
N GLY A 50 14.83 18.52 9.06
CA GLY A 50 15.37 19.54 9.94
C GLY A 50 14.30 20.60 10.17
N GLY A 51 13.51 20.42 11.23
CA GLY A 51 12.68 21.49 11.77
C GLY A 51 13.60 22.48 12.46
N GLY A 52 14.00 23.53 11.76
CA GLY A 52 14.66 24.68 12.36
C GLY A 52 13.67 25.48 13.19
N GLU A 53 14.11 25.95 14.35
CA GLU A 53 13.36 26.81 15.26
C GLU A 53 12.96 28.10 14.51
N GLY A 54 11.65 28.25 14.23
CA GLY A 54 11.09 29.33 13.39
C GLY A 54 10.12 28.87 12.30
N ASP A 55 9.83 27.56 12.19
CA ASP A 55 9.02 27.03 11.09
C ASP A 55 7.56 27.52 11.15
N GLU A 56 7.24 28.46 10.24
CA GLU A 56 5.90 28.84 9.81
C GLU A 56 5.04 27.58 9.61
N TRP A 57 3.79 27.59 10.09
CA TRP A 57 2.90 26.43 10.02
C TRP A 57 2.73 25.97 8.57
N LYS A 58 3.47 24.92 8.17
CA LYS A 58 3.33 24.32 6.85
C LYS A 58 2.06 23.48 6.85
N PRO A 59 1.08 23.76 5.96
CA PRO A 59 -0.14 22.97 5.90
C PRO A 59 0.21 21.51 5.58
N ALA A 60 -0.50 20.57 6.21
CA ALA A 60 -0.26 19.15 6.00
C ALA A 60 -0.25 18.79 4.51
N LEU A 61 0.66 17.87 4.12
CA LEU A 61 0.66 17.29 2.78
C LEU A 61 -0.69 16.63 2.50
N ALA A 62 -1.22 16.82 1.30
CA ALA A 62 -2.45 16.16 0.88
C ALA A 62 -2.22 14.66 0.66
N PRO A 63 -3.24 13.80 0.91
CA PRO A 63 -3.23 12.40 0.51
C PRO A 63 -2.93 12.25 -0.99
N ALA A 64 -2.29 11.16 -1.36
CA ALA A 64 -2.12 10.81 -2.77
C ALA A 64 -3.40 10.17 -3.32
N GLU A 65 -3.51 10.11 -4.64
CA GLU A 65 -4.65 9.51 -5.33
C GLU A 65 -4.19 8.55 -6.42
N LEU A 66 -4.73 7.35 -6.39
CA LEU A 66 -4.67 6.38 -7.48
C LEU A 66 -5.87 6.61 -8.40
N ARG A 67 -5.62 6.99 -9.65
CA ARG A 67 -6.67 7.33 -10.64
C ARG A 67 -6.58 6.42 -11.85
N ILE A 68 -7.73 5.93 -12.30
CA ILE A 68 -7.87 5.07 -13.49
C ILE A 68 -8.53 5.88 -14.59
N TYR A 69 -7.96 5.84 -15.78
CA TYR A 69 -8.47 6.51 -16.97
C TYR A 69 -8.74 5.52 -18.09
N ASP A 70 -9.76 5.79 -18.90
CA ASP A 70 -9.98 5.12 -20.18
C ASP A 70 -9.04 5.65 -21.28
N SER A 71 -9.16 5.07 -22.49
CA SER A 71 -8.37 5.47 -23.66
C SER A 71 -8.66 6.89 -24.16
N GLN A 72 -9.83 7.45 -23.82
CA GLN A 72 -10.25 8.79 -24.21
C GLN A 72 -9.88 9.85 -23.15
N GLY A 73 -9.28 9.44 -22.04
CA GLY A 73 -8.91 10.31 -20.92
C GLY A 73 -10.02 10.51 -19.88
N GLY A 74 -11.15 9.81 -20.00
CA GLY A 74 -12.21 9.81 -18.99
C GLY A 74 -11.74 9.12 -17.70
N GLN A 75 -11.90 9.78 -16.55
CA GLN A 75 -11.54 9.20 -15.25
C GLN A 75 -12.62 8.21 -14.79
N LEU A 76 -12.30 6.91 -14.82
CA LEU A 76 -13.21 5.84 -14.43
C LEU A 76 -13.26 5.59 -12.92
N SER A 77 -12.14 5.79 -12.23
CA SER A 77 -12.04 5.49 -10.80
C SER A 77 -10.99 6.36 -10.12
N ARG A 78 -11.20 6.61 -8.82
CA ARG A 78 -10.30 7.35 -7.94
C ARG A 78 -10.30 6.71 -6.56
N LEU A 79 -9.12 6.43 -6.04
CA LEU A 79 -8.90 5.92 -4.69
C LEU A 79 -7.91 6.84 -3.97
N ARG A 80 -8.26 7.31 -2.78
CA ARG A 80 -7.32 8.01 -1.89
C ARG A 80 -6.38 6.99 -1.25
N VAL A 81 -5.09 7.30 -1.27
CA VAL A 81 -4.01 6.42 -0.77
C VAL A 81 -3.04 7.23 0.08
N GLY A 82 -2.15 6.54 0.79
CA GLY A 82 -1.12 7.13 1.63
C GLY A 82 -0.24 8.10 0.86
N ARG A 83 0.22 9.17 1.53
CA ARG A 83 0.99 10.26 0.90
C ARG A 83 2.25 9.75 0.20
N LEU A 84 2.93 8.81 0.84
CA LEU A 84 4.13 8.12 0.35
C LEU A 84 3.73 6.81 -0.34
N SER A 85 2.88 6.93 -1.37
CA SER A 85 2.50 5.81 -2.23
C SER A 85 3.44 5.68 -3.43
N MET A 86 3.53 4.47 -3.94
CA MET A 86 4.15 4.11 -5.21
C MET A 86 3.33 3.02 -5.90
N ILE A 87 3.30 3.02 -7.22
CA ILE A 87 2.76 1.93 -8.04
C ILE A 87 3.93 1.21 -8.71
N GLU A 88 3.92 -0.11 -8.65
CA GLU A 88 4.88 -0.95 -9.35
C GLU A 88 4.14 -1.96 -10.22
N ARG A 89 4.64 -2.19 -11.44
CA ARG A 89 4.13 -3.24 -12.32
C ARG A 89 4.89 -4.53 -12.07
N THR A 90 4.17 -5.61 -11.79
CA THR A 90 4.76 -6.95 -11.60
C THR A 90 4.89 -7.69 -12.93
N ARG A 91 5.53 -8.87 -12.92
CA ARG A 91 5.57 -9.80 -14.05
C ARG A 91 4.32 -10.68 -14.12
N LEU A 92 3.45 -10.61 -13.11
CA LEU A 92 2.21 -11.38 -13.02
C LEU A 92 1.12 -10.78 -13.92
N GLY A 93 0.23 -11.65 -14.40
CA GLY A 93 -0.95 -11.28 -15.15
C GLY A 93 -2.17 -12.10 -14.76
N ASP A 94 -3.34 -11.46 -14.78
CA ASP A 94 -4.64 -12.07 -14.51
C ASP A 94 -5.52 -11.95 -15.77
N GLY A 95 -5.70 -13.04 -16.51
CA GLY A 95 -6.49 -13.02 -17.76
C GLY A 95 -5.98 -11.96 -18.75
N GLY A 96 -4.66 -11.81 -18.87
CA GLY A 96 -4.01 -10.80 -19.71
C GLY A 96 -3.99 -9.38 -19.14
N LYS A 97 -4.52 -9.15 -17.93
CA LYS A 97 -4.43 -7.87 -17.23
C LYS A 97 -3.17 -7.86 -16.37
N PRO A 98 -2.32 -6.81 -16.43
CA PRO A 98 -1.17 -6.72 -15.54
C PRO A 98 -1.61 -6.63 -14.08
N VAL A 99 -0.88 -7.31 -13.20
CA VAL A 99 -0.98 -7.10 -11.75
C VAL A 99 -0.01 -5.99 -11.36
N PHE A 100 -0.54 -5.01 -10.63
CA PHE A 100 0.23 -3.93 -10.04
C PHE A 100 0.35 -4.13 -8.53
N LEU A 101 1.34 -3.48 -7.92
CA LEU A 101 1.45 -3.31 -6.48
C LEU A 101 1.21 -1.85 -6.14
N LEU A 102 0.31 -1.58 -5.21
CA LEU A 102 0.25 -0.31 -4.50
C LEU A 102 1.13 -0.47 -3.27
N LYS A 103 2.24 0.26 -3.24
CA LYS A 103 3.18 0.28 -2.12
C LYS A 103 2.97 1.56 -1.32
N GLU A 104 2.73 1.45 -0.02
CA GLU A 104 2.60 2.58 0.89
C GLU A 104 3.65 2.49 1.98
N ASP A 105 4.44 3.55 2.09
CA ASP A 105 5.42 3.68 3.14
C ASP A 105 4.79 4.34 4.37
N HIS A 106 4.71 3.56 5.45
CA HIS A 106 4.19 3.98 6.74
C HIS A 106 5.31 4.34 7.74
N SER A 107 6.58 4.26 7.33
CA SER A 107 7.74 4.48 8.21
C SER A 107 7.94 5.94 8.60
N ALA A 108 7.40 6.89 7.82
CA ALA A 108 7.56 8.32 8.06
C ALA A 108 7.04 8.73 9.45
N GLY A 109 7.98 8.96 10.38
CA GLY A 109 7.70 9.38 11.76
C GLY A 109 7.45 8.27 12.77
N PHE A 110 7.47 6.99 12.37
CA PHE A 110 7.12 5.84 13.24
C PHE A 110 8.27 4.85 13.50
N GLY A 111 9.49 5.15 13.03
CA GLY A 111 10.68 4.32 13.26
C GLY A 111 10.71 3.03 12.43
N SER A 112 11.81 2.28 12.55
CA SER A 112 12.13 1.09 11.74
C SER A 112 11.12 -0.06 11.84
N TYR A 113 10.23 -0.04 12.83
CA TYR A 113 9.17 -1.05 13.01
C TYR A 113 8.01 -0.89 12.04
N SER A 114 7.82 0.30 11.48
CA SER A 114 6.87 0.56 10.40
C SER A 114 7.61 0.48 9.07
N GLY A 115 7.19 -0.42 8.20
CA GLY A 115 7.79 -0.57 6.87
C GLY A 115 6.82 -0.28 5.73
N VAL A 116 7.15 -0.81 4.56
CA VAL A 116 6.33 -0.66 3.36
C VAL A 116 5.28 -1.76 3.32
N GLU A 117 4.03 -1.35 3.17
CA GLU A 117 2.93 -2.25 2.84
C GLU A 117 2.79 -2.33 1.31
N ALA A 118 2.65 -3.53 0.76
CA ALA A 118 2.37 -3.75 -0.66
C ALA A 118 1.04 -4.49 -0.85
N ARG A 119 0.14 -3.90 -1.63
CA ARG A 119 -1.19 -4.46 -1.95
C ARG A 119 -1.28 -4.77 -3.44
N PRO A 120 -1.36 -6.06 -3.85
CA PRO A 120 -1.52 -6.40 -5.25
C PRO A 120 -2.91 -6.01 -5.75
N PHE A 121 -3.00 -5.51 -6.98
CA PHE A 121 -4.28 -5.16 -7.60
C PHE A 121 -4.26 -5.31 -9.11
N THR A 122 -5.46 -5.45 -9.68
CA THR A 122 -5.72 -5.36 -11.12
C THR A 122 -6.69 -4.22 -11.38
N VAL A 123 -6.73 -3.73 -12.61
CA VAL A 123 -7.66 -2.67 -13.02
C VAL A 123 -8.55 -3.15 -14.15
N SER A 124 -9.77 -2.62 -14.18
CA SER A 124 -10.73 -2.84 -15.26
C SER A 124 -11.64 -1.62 -15.42
N ALA A 125 -12.56 -1.66 -16.38
CA ALA A 125 -13.58 -0.62 -16.52
C ALA A 125 -14.47 -0.48 -15.26
N ARG A 126 -14.52 -1.50 -14.40
CA ARG A 126 -15.23 -1.46 -13.10
C ARG A 126 -14.39 -0.85 -11.97
N GLY A 127 -13.17 -0.38 -12.25
CA GLY A 127 -12.26 0.21 -11.28
C GLY A 127 -11.16 -0.75 -10.81
N ILE A 128 -10.69 -0.50 -9.58
CA ILE A 128 -9.57 -1.21 -8.95
C ILE A 128 -10.10 -2.45 -8.22
N ARG A 129 -9.44 -3.57 -8.41
CA ARG A 129 -9.69 -4.80 -7.65
C ARG A 129 -8.40 -5.28 -7.01
N PHE A 130 -8.32 -5.15 -5.69
CA PHE A 130 -7.22 -5.69 -4.91
C PHE A 130 -7.25 -7.21 -4.84
N ALA A 131 -6.09 -7.81 -4.58
CA ALA A 131 -5.98 -9.21 -4.24
C ALA A 131 -6.73 -9.48 -2.94
N GLN A 132 -7.56 -10.52 -2.98
CA GLN A 132 -8.34 -10.96 -1.83
C GLN A 132 -8.30 -12.50 -1.81
N PRO A 133 -7.46 -13.12 -0.97
CA PRO A 133 -7.50 -14.56 -0.80
C PRO A 133 -8.79 -14.99 -0.12
N GLN A 134 -9.21 -16.23 -0.38
CA GLN A 134 -10.39 -16.82 0.26
C GLN A 134 -10.25 -16.77 1.79
N GLY A 135 -11.33 -16.36 2.47
CA GLY A 135 -11.36 -16.22 3.94
C GLY A 135 -10.73 -14.93 4.48
N GLY A 136 -10.17 -14.06 3.62
CA GLY A 136 -9.74 -12.73 4.04
C GLY A 136 -10.93 -11.78 4.25
N ASP A 137 -10.75 -10.79 5.12
CA ASP A 137 -11.75 -9.74 5.38
C ASP A 137 -12.04 -8.91 4.12
N PRO A 138 -13.26 -8.90 3.57
CA PRO A 138 -13.61 -8.08 2.42
C PRO A 138 -13.44 -6.58 2.64
N ALA A 139 -13.45 -6.12 3.91
CA ALA A 139 -13.24 -4.72 4.25
C ALA A 139 -11.76 -4.30 4.19
N GLN A 140 -10.83 -5.26 4.20
CA GLN A 140 -9.39 -5.01 4.20
C GLN A 140 -8.70 -5.77 3.06
N PRO A 141 -8.21 -5.04 2.03
CA PRO A 141 -7.40 -5.64 0.99
C PRO A 141 -6.21 -6.41 1.55
N PHE A 142 -5.86 -7.53 0.91
CA PHE A 142 -4.67 -8.28 1.32
C PHE A 142 -3.40 -7.44 1.16
N ALA A 143 -2.61 -7.42 2.23
CA ALA A 143 -1.41 -6.61 2.37
C ALA A 143 -0.19 -7.49 2.65
N MET A 144 0.94 -7.12 2.03
CA MET A 144 2.24 -7.76 2.21
C MET A 144 3.19 -6.77 2.84
N ALA A 145 3.63 -7.04 4.07
CA ALA A 145 4.55 -6.18 4.78
C ALA A 145 6.02 -6.47 4.40
N SER A 146 6.79 -5.40 4.25
CA SER A 146 8.25 -5.43 4.19
C SER A 146 8.80 -4.55 5.31
N ALA A 147 9.07 -5.16 6.47
CA ALA A 147 9.48 -4.48 7.70
C ALA A 147 10.16 -5.47 8.66
N LEU A 148 11.38 -5.19 9.15
CA LEU A 148 12.13 -5.96 10.16
C LEU A 148 11.95 -7.49 10.11
N LYS A 149 10.91 -8.04 10.73
CA LYS A 149 10.62 -9.48 10.81
C LYS A 149 9.66 -9.99 9.73
N SER A 150 9.32 -9.18 8.74
CA SER A 150 8.46 -9.54 7.60
C SER A 150 9.07 -9.11 6.28
N GLY A 151 8.91 -9.94 5.26
CA GLY A 151 9.33 -9.64 3.90
C GLY A 151 8.51 -10.43 2.88
N TRP A 152 8.56 -9.98 1.63
CA TRP A 152 7.94 -10.70 0.52
C TRP A 152 8.80 -10.61 -0.74
N LYS A 153 8.61 -11.57 -1.65
CA LYS A 153 9.17 -11.53 -3.00
C LYS A 153 8.15 -11.99 -4.04
N GLU A 154 8.26 -11.44 -5.24
CA GLU A 154 7.51 -11.95 -6.39
C GLU A 154 8.06 -13.32 -6.80
N ALA A 155 7.15 -14.25 -7.10
CA ALA A 155 7.41 -15.57 -7.65
C ALA A 155 6.66 -15.73 -8.97
N ARG A 156 6.92 -16.81 -9.70
CA ARG A 156 6.31 -17.02 -11.03
C ARG A 156 4.78 -17.05 -11.01
N ASP A 157 4.18 -17.56 -9.95
CA ASP A 157 2.75 -17.79 -9.81
C ASP A 157 2.07 -16.89 -8.75
N GLY A 158 2.79 -15.90 -8.22
CA GLY A 158 2.27 -15.02 -7.19
C GLY A 158 3.36 -14.42 -6.32
N PHE A 159 3.17 -14.47 -5.00
CA PHE A 159 4.09 -13.89 -4.02
C PHE A 159 4.42 -14.88 -2.91
N LEU A 160 5.66 -14.81 -2.44
CA LEU A 160 6.16 -15.54 -1.28
C LEU A 160 6.32 -14.54 -0.16
N LEU A 161 5.79 -14.86 1.02
CA LEU A 161 5.80 -13.99 2.18
C LEU A 161 6.37 -14.74 3.37
N VAL A 162 7.33 -14.14 4.04
CA VAL A 162 7.89 -14.64 5.30
C VAL A 162 7.58 -13.63 6.40
N SER A 163 7.19 -14.13 7.56
CA SER A 163 7.05 -13.31 8.76
C SER A 163 7.49 -14.08 9.99
N CYS A 164 8.09 -13.40 10.95
CA CYS A 164 8.54 -13.97 12.22
C CYS A 164 7.88 -13.20 13.37
N ALA A 165 7.30 -13.92 14.32
CA ALA A 165 6.65 -13.35 15.49
C ALA A 165 6.93 -14.21 16.73
N PRO A 166 6.86 -13.63 17.94
CA PRO A 166 6.88 -14.41 19.17
C PRO A 166 5.83 -15.52 19.14
N ASP A 167 6.20 -16.71 19.59
CA ASP A 167 5.30 -17.85 19.68
C ASP A 167 4.59 -17.88 21.03
N PHE A 168 3.56 -17.05 21.18
CA PHE A 168 2.83 -16.94 22.44
C PHE A 168 2.13 -18.26 22.78
N PRO A 169 2.38 -18.85 23.96
CA PRO A 169 1.65 -20.03 24.39
C PRO A 169 0.18 -19.67 24.66
N ALA A 170 -0.72 -20.64 24.46
CA ALA A 170 -2.16 -20.43 24.72
C ALA A 170 -2.47 -20.15 26.20
N LYS A 171 -1.57 -20.55 27.11
CA LYS A 171 -1.62 -20.31 28.55
C LYS A 171 -0.20 -20.12 29.08
N GLY A 172 -0.04 -19.25 30.08
CA GLY A 172 1.26 -18.95 30.69
C GLY A 172 1.99 -17.78 30.01
N GLU A 173 3.18 -17.46 30.51
CA GLU A 173 4.03 -16.41 29.96
C GLU A 173 4.87 -16.94 28.80
N TRP A 174 5.18 -16.05 27.85
CA TRP A 174 6.13 -16.34 26.78
C TRP A 174 7.55 -16.38 27.35
N ASP A 175 8.38 -17.31 26.88
CA ASP A 175 9.72 -17.55 27.39
C ASP A 175 10.77 -16.50 26.96
N GLY A 176 10.38 -15.51 26.16
CA GLY A 176 11.28 -14.47 25.67
C GLY A 176 12.13 -14.88 24.46
N GLU A 177 12.12 -16.16 24.08
CA GLU A 177 13.09 -16.74 23.15
C GLU A 177 12.44 -17.51 22.00
N THR A 178 11.23 -18.04 22.19
CA THR A 178 10.58 -18.88 21.19
C THR A 178 9.87 -18.03 20.15
N PHE A 179 10.36 -18.09 18.92
CA PHE A 179 9.75 -17.46 17.76
C PHE A 179 9.18 -18.50 16.78
N ARG A 180 8.17 -18.05 16.05
CA ARG A 180 7.53 -18.78 14.96
C ARG A 180 7.75 -18.03 13.66
N VAL A 181 8.24 -18.72 12.65
CA VAL A 181 8.36 -18.24 11.27
C VAL A 181 7.20 -18.81 10.45
N SER A 182 6.38 -17.94 9.87
CA SER A 182 5.35 -18.29 8.91
C SER A 182 5.85 -18.05 7.49
N TYR A 183 5.83 -19.12 6.69
CA TYR A 183 6.05 -19.09 5.25
C TYR A 183 4.71 -19.19 4.54
N ARG A 184 4.37 -18.16 3.78
CA ARG A 184 3.10 -18.07 3.07
C ARG A 184 3.33 -17.92 1.58
N ARG A 185 2.48 -18.56 0.77
CA ARG A 185 2.44 -18.34 -0.67
C ARG A 185 1.05 -17.85 -1.06
N LEU A 186 1.01 -16.64 -1.62
CA LEU A 186 -0.17 -16.07 -2.25
C LEU A 186 -0.10 -16.36 -3.75
N LYS A 187 -0.91 -17.27 -4.25
CA LYS A 187 -0.98 -17.64 -5.68
C LYS A 187 -2.14 -16.97 -6.39
N LEU A 188 -1.92 -16.58 -7.64
CA LEU A 188 -2.98 -16.25 -8.57
C LEU A 188 -3.24 -17.45 -9.47
N GLN A 189 -4.41 -18.07 -9.32
CA GLN A 189 -4.84 -19.25 -10.09
C GLN A 189 -6.27 -19.04 -10.58
N ASP A 190 -6.49 -19.15 -11.89
CA ASP A 190 -7.82 -19.02 -12.52
C ASP A 190 -8.57 -17.73 -12.12
N GLY A 191 -7.82 -16.62 -12.01
CA GLY A 191 -8.35 -15.31 -11.59
C GLY A 191 -8.69 -15.17 -10.11
N GLN A 192 -8.36 -16.19 -9.31
CA GLN A 192 -8.57 -16.23 -7.87
C GLN A 192 -7.23 -16.20 -7.12
N TRP A 193 -7.21 -15.44 -6.03
CA TRP A 193 -6.08 -15.42 -5.11
C TRP A 193 -6.26 -16.52 -4.07
N ARG A 194 -5.21 -17.34 -3.87
CA ARG A 194 -5.19 -18.42 -2.87
C ARG A 194 -4.00 -18.24 -1.97
N LEU A 195 -4.24 -18.23 -0.66
CA LEU A 195 -3.19 -18.15 0.34
C LEU A 195 -2.98 -19.53 0.95
N THR A 196 -1.73 -19.99 0.95
CA THR A 196 -1.32 -21.20 1.68
C THR A 196 -0.25 -20.81 2.68
N GLU A 197 -0.26 -21.47 3.84
CA GLU A 197 0.67 -21.18 4.94
C GLU A 197 1.27 -22.47 5.50
N ARG A 198 2.55 -22.37 5.89
CA ARG A 198 3.23 -23.31 6.76
C ARG A 198 4.01 -22.50 7.79
N SER A 199 3.96 -22.91 9.06
CA SER A 199 4.79 -22.32 10.10
C SER A 199 5.80 -23.31 10.64
N ALA A 200 6.91 -22.82 11.17
CA ALA A 200 7.92 -23.59 11.88
C ALA A 200 8.50 -22.77 13.02
N ARG A 201 8.98 -23.43 14.07
CA ARG A 201 9.80 -22.78 15.11
C ARG A 201 11.09 -22.28 14.47
N GLY A 202 11.50 -21.07 14.81
CA GLY A 202 12.72 -20.47 14.32
C GLY A 202 12.69 -18.96 14.39
N PHE A 203 13.74 -18.33 13.88
CA PHE A 203 13.90 -16.89 13.87
C PHE A 203 14.22 -16.42 12.45
N TRP A 204 13.66 -15.28 12.05
CA TRP A 204 13.96 -14.66 10.77
C TRP A 204 13.83 -13.13 10.86
N GLU A 205 14.74 -12.43 10.19
CA GLU A 205 14.75 -10.99 9.98
C GLU A 205 15.10 -10.66 8.53
N ASN A 206 14.59 -9.53 8.06
CA ASN A 206 14.71 -9.01 6.70
C ASN A 206 16.08 -8.35 6.42
N GLU A 207 17.02 -8.52 7.34
CA GLU A 207 18.42 -8.10 7.19
C GLU A 207 19.28 -9.19 6.54
N GLY A 208 18.78 -10.43 6.49
CA GLY A 208 19.43 -11.56 5.83
C GLY A 208 18.84 -11.92 4.46
N ASP A 209 19.35 -13.00 3.87
CA ASP A 209 18.83 -13.52 2.61
C ASP A 209 17.35 -13.92 2.72
N PHE A 210 16.58 -13.61 1.67
CA PHE A 210 15.20 -14.06 1.59
C PHE A 210 15.15 -15.60 1.54
N PRO A 211 14.27 -16.27 2.32
CA PRO A 211 14.28 -17.73 2.42
C PRO A 211 14.14 -18.44 1.06
N ALA A 212 14.76 -19.61 0.96
CA ALA A 212 14.68 -20.45 -0.23
C ALA A 212 13.22 -20.84 -0.52
N GLU A 213 12.82 -20.84 -1.80
CA GLU A 213 11.43 -21.07 -2.22
C GLU A 213 10.88 -22.43 -1.75
N ARG A 214 11.74 -23.44 -1.59
CA ARG A 214 11.37 -24.79 -1.07
C ARG A 214 10.80 -24.80 0.35
N LEU A 215 10.99 -23.73 1.12
CA LEU A 215 10.44 -23.61 2.48
C LEU A 215 8.96 -23.22 2.48
N PHE A 216 8.49 -22.64 1.38
CA PHE A 216 7.12 -22.16 1.22
C PHE A 216 6.20 -23.30 0.78
N PRO A 217 4.93 -23.29 1.22
CA PRO A 217 3.94 -24.24 0.72
C PRO A 217 3.76 -24.11 -0.79
N LYS A 218 3.37 -25.23 -1.41
CA LYS A 218 3.09 -25.33 -2.83
C LYS A 218 1.69 -24.88 -3.16
#